data_AF-A0A9E5F2S5-F1
#
_entry.id   AF-A0A9E5F2S5-F1
#
_cell.length_a   1.000
_cell.length_b   1.000
_cell.length_c   1.000
_cell.angle_alpha   90.00
_cell.angle_beta   90.00
_cell.angle_gamma   90.00
#
_symmetry.space_group_name_H-M   'P 1'
#
loop_
_entity.id
_entity.type
_entity.pdbx_description
1 polymer ?
#
loop_
_entity_poly.entity_id
_entity_poly.type
_entity_poly.pdbx_seq_one_letter_code
_entity_poly.pdbx_strand_id
1 'polypeptide(L)'
;NVSHKRKNIGILRALGATQKQIREVFLWQGGFMGGVGMTIGALLTALFVVYVKYFSFYQLPEIYYDRTIPIELRPLSIGLIYGVATLLIYLATIYPATQAARLNTIEAIRE
;
A
#
# COMPACT_ATOMS: atom_id res chain seq x y z
N ASN A 1 -1.64 5.73 -19.19
CA ASN A 1 -3.05 6.16 -19.02
C ASN A 1 -3.25 7.23 -17.93
N VAL A 2 -2.47 8.32 -17.92
CA VAL A 2 -2.69 9.46 -17.00
C VAL A 2 -3.68 10.46 -17.61
N SER A 3 -3.64 10.64 -18.94
CA SER A 3 -4.57 11.47 -19.73
C SER A 3 -6.04 11.06 -19.56
N HIS A 4 -6.36 9.76 -19.70
CA HIS A 4 -7.73 9.26 -19.52
C HIS A 4 -8.31 9.55 -18.13
N LYS A 5 -7.51 9.39 -17.06
CA LYS A 5 -7.97 9.70 -15.69
C LYS A 5 -8.20 11.21 -15.51
N ARG A 6 -7.36 12.06 -16.10
CA ARG A 6 -7.56 13.53 -16.09
C ARG A 6 -8.86 13.94 -16.79
N LYS A 7 -9.16 13.37 -17.96
CA LYS A 7 -10.40 13.64 -18.71
C LYS A 7 -11.65 13.27 -17.89
N ASN A 8 -11.67 12.09 -17.27
CA ASN A 8 -12.80 11.66 -16.43
C ASN A 8 -13.01 12.57 -15.20
N ILE A 9 -11.93 13.04 -14.57
CA ILE A 9 -12.01 13.99 -13.45
C ILE A 9 -12.55 15.34 -13.93
N GLY A 10 -12.12 15.81 -15.11
CA GLY A 10 -12.63 17.02 -15.75
C GLY A 10 -14.15 16.96 -15.99
N ILE A 11 -14.65 15.82 -16.51
CA ILE A 11 -16.09 15.59 -16.72
C ILE A 11 -16.84 15.59 -15.39
N LEU A 12 -16.35 14.89 -14.36
CA LEU A 12 -16.97 14.88 -13.04
C LEU A 12 -17.04 16.28 -12.42
N ARG A 13 -15.99 17.09 -12.56
CA ARG A 13 -15.98 18.49 -12.12
C ARG A 13 -16.98 19.36 -12.90
N ALA A 14 -17.13 19.14 -14.20
CA ALA A 14 -18.10 19.83 -15.03
C ALA A 14 -19.56 19.48 -14.66
N LEU A 15 -19.79 18.26 -14.19
CA LEU A 15 -21.08 17.80 -13.65
C LEU A 15 -21.36 18.29 -12.21
N GLY A 16 -20.48 19.10 -11.62
CA GLY A 16 -20.66 19.68 -10.28
C GLY A 16 -20.00 18.92 -9.14
N ALA A 17 -19.18 17.91 -9.41
CA ALA A 17 -18.43 17.23 -8.35
C ALA A 17 -17.47 18.18 -7.64
N THR A 18 -17.54 18.21 -6.31
CA THR A 18 -16.70 19.05 -5.47
C THR A 18 -15.29 18.47 -5.34
N GLN A 19 -14.30 19.31 -5.05
CA GLN A 19 -12.93 18.86 -4.76
C GLN A 19 -12.88 17.84 -3.61
N LYS A 20 -13.80 17.95 -2.64
CA LYS A 20 -13.90 17.02 -1.51
C LYS A 20 -14.29 15.61 -1.97
N GLN A 21 -15.28 15.49 -2.84
CA GLN A 21 -15.71 14.20 -3.40
C GLN A 21 -14.60 13.53 -4.21
N ILE A 22 -13.87 14.30 -5.03
CA ILE A 22 -12.73 13.76 -5.79
C ILE A 22 -11.66 13.24 -4.83
N ARG A 23 -11.30 14.03 -3.81
CA ARG A 23 -10.33 13.62 -2.80
C ARG A 23 -10.75 12.36 -2.05
N GLU A 24 -12.03 12.23 -1.68
CA GLU A 24 -12.56 11.04 -1.00
C GLU A 24 -12.43 9.77 -1.86
N VAL A 25 -12.71 9.86 -3.16
CA VAL A 25 -12.52 8.72 -4.09
C VAL A 25 -11.05 8.28 -4.13
N PHE A 26 -10.11 9.22 -4.21
CA PHE A 26 -8.69 8.88 -4.21
C PHE A 26 -8.21 8.29 -2.88
N LEU A 27 -8.70 8.80 -1.75
CA LEU A 27 -8.40 8.26 -0.43
C LEU A 27 -8.94 6.83 -0.29
N TRP A 28 -10.16 6.56 -0.75
CA TRP A 28 -10.72 5.21 -0.77
C TRP A 28 -9.95 4.26 -1.68
N GLN A 29 -9.57 4.71 -2.88
CA GLN A 29 -8.76 3.89 -3.79
C GLN A 29 -7.39 3.57 -3.20
N GLY A 30 -6.70 4.56 -2.62
CA GLY A 30 -5.40 4.34 -1.99
C GLY A 30 -5.48 3.48 -0.74
N GLY A 31 -6.49 3.69 0.11
CA GLY A 31 -6.75 2.86 1.27
C GLY A 31 -7.07 1.41 0.91
N PHE A 32 -7.89 1.20 -0.12
CA PHE A 32 -8.22 -0.14 -0.61
C PHE A 32 -7.00 -0.86 -1.18
N MET A 33 -6.23 -0.21 -2.06
CA MET A 33 -4.98 -0.79 -2.60
C MET A 33 -3.97 -1.08 -1.49
N GLY A 34 -3.83 -0.16 -0.53
CA GLY A 34 -2.96 -0.32 0.62
C GLY A 34 -3.35 -1.51 1.50
N GLY A 35 -4.63 -1.64 1.84
CA GLY A 35 -5.15 -2.73 2.63
C GLY A 35 -4.99 -4.10 1.95
N VAL A 36 -5.26 -4.17 0.64
CA VAL A 36 -5.02 -5.39 -0.15
C VAL A 36 -3.53 -5.75 -0.15
N GLY A 37 -2.65 -4.77 -0.40
CA GLY A 37 -1.20 -4.98 -0.38
C GLY A 37 -0.67 -5.48 0.96
N MET A 38 -1.15 -4.88 2.06
CA MET A 38 -0.82 -5.33 3.42
C MET A 38 -1.29 -6.75 3.70
N THR A 39 -2.52 -7.09 3.30
CA THR A 39 -3.07 -8.43 3.49
C THR A 39 -2.25 -9.48 2.73
N ILE A 40 -1.92 -9.20 1.48
CA ILE A 40 -1.08 -10.10 0.67
C ILE A 40 0.32 -10.22 1.27
N GLY A 41 0.93 -9.09 1.68
CA GLY A 41 2.24 -9.09 2.32
C GLY A 41 2.27 -9.88 3.63
N ALA A 42 1.21 -9.79 4.44
CA ALA A 42 1.03 -10.56 5.66
C ALA A 42 1.00 -12.06 5.37
N LEU A 43 0.18 -12.47 4.39
CA LEU A 43 0.04 -13.87 3.99
C LEU A 43 1.35 -14.44 3.44
N LEU A 44 2.04 -13.68 2.57
CA LEU A 44 3.35 -14.08 2.04
C LEU A 44 4.39 -14.21 3.14
N THR A 45 4.42 -13.28 4.09
CA THR A 45 5.33 -13.35 5.24
C THR A 45 5.04 -14.59 6.09
N ALA A 46 3.77 -14.88 6.38
CA ALA A 46 3.37 -16.07 7.14
C ALA A 46 3.78 -17.36 6.41
N LEU A 47 3.52 -17.46 5.10
CA LEU A 47 3.94 -18.58 4.27
C LEU A 47 5.46 -18.74 4.25
N PHE A 48 6.20 -17.63 4.18
CA PHE A 48 7.66 -17.64 4.20
C PHE A 48 8.21 -18.14 5.54
N VAL A 49 7.65 -17.69 6.67
CA VAL A 49 8.04 -18.18 8.00
C VAL A 49 7.79 -19.68 8.14
N VAL A 50 6.62 -20.16 7.67
CA VAL A 50 6.29 -21.60 7.64
C VAL A 50 7.29 -22.34 6.75
N TYR A 51 7.53 -21.85 5.54
CA TYR A 51 8.48 -22.45 4.60
C TYR A 51 9.87 -22.58 5.23
N VAL A 52 10.42 -21.51 5.81
CA VAL A 52 11.73 -21.55 6.48
C VAL A 52 11.71 -22.54 7.65
N LYS A 53 10.63 -22.61 8.44
CA LYS A 53 10.55 -23.54 9.57
C LYS A 53 10.55 -25.03 9.14
N TYR A 54 9.87 -25.37 8.04
CA TYR A 54 9.73 -26.75 7.58
C TYR A 54 10.79 -27.19 6.56
N PHE A 55 11.33 -26.26 5.76
CA PHE A 55 12.33 -26.51 4.72
C PHE A 55 13.73 -26.01 5.08
N SER A 56 14.01 -25.67 6.35
CA SER A 56 15.39 -25.50 6.83
C SER A 56 16.10 -26.87 6.87
N PHE A 57 16.44 -27.38 5.69
CA PHE A 57 17.27 -28.55 5.45
C PHE A 57 18.76 -28.27 5.68
N TYR A 58 19.15 -27.03 6.00
CA TYR A 58 20.51 -26.69 6.35
C TYR A 58 20.82 -27.17 7.78
N GLN A 59 21.48 -28.32 7.85
CA GLN A 59 22.24 -28.72 9.03
C GLN A 59 23.23 -27.59 9.34
N LEU A 60 22.93 -26.76 10.33
CA LEU A 60 23.93 -25.88 10.92
C LEU A 60 25.07 -26.78 11.45
N PRO A 61 26.35 -26.37 11.32
CA PRO A 61 27.46 -27.11 11.89
C PRO A 61 27.24 -27.33 13.40
N GLU A 62 27.69 -28.47 13.92
CA GLU A 62 27.42 -29.00 15.29
C GLU A 62 27.70 -28.03 16.46
N ILE A 63 28.30 -26.88 16.19
CA ILE A 63 28.51 -25.76 17.11
C ILE A 63 27.21 -25.04 17.52
N TYR A 64 26.11 -25.23 16.79
CA TYR A 64 24.77 -24.77 17.20
C TYR A 64 23.95 -25.96 17.69
N TYR A 65 23.79 -26.06 19.01
CA TYR A 65 23.02 -27.12 19.68
C TYR A 65 21.52 -27.14 19.31
N ASP A 66 21.02 -26.11 18.63
CA ASP A 66 19.64 -26.01 18.15
C ASP A 66 19.60 -25.93 16.61
N ARG A 67 19.05 -26.97 15.96
CA ARG A 67 18.97 -27.13 14.49
C ARG A 67 17.86 -26.29 13.82
N THR A 68 17.47 -25.19 14.44
CA THR A 68 16.39 -24.33 13.95
C THR A 68 16.85 -22.89 13.91
N ILE A 69 16.67 -22.23 12.77
CA ILE A 69 16.82 -20.77 12.66
C ILE A 69 15.80 -20.14 13.62
N PRO A 70 16.23 -19.43 14.68
CA PRO A 70 15.29 -18.83 15.62
C PRO A 70 14.65 -17.60 14.96
N ILE A 71 13.47 -17.80 14.35
CA ILE A 71 12.65 -16.70 13.83
C ILE A 71 11.92 -16.06 15.01
N GLU A 72 12.49 -15.00 15.58
CA GLU A 72 11.85 -14.20 16.62
C GLU A 72 10.89 -13.17 16.01
N LEU A 73 9.60 -13.49 15.99
CA LEU A 73 8.54 -12.54 15.64
C LEU A 73 8.20 -11.67 16.85
N ARG A 74 8.76 -10.46 16.90
CA ARG A 74 8.48 -9.48 17.96
C ARG A 74 7.22 -8.67 17.59
N PRO A 75 6.12 -8.73 18.38
CA PRO A 75 4.88 -8.01 18.07
C PRO A 75 5.08 -6.50 17.90
N LEU A 76 6.01 -5.91 18.69
CA LEU A 76 6.36 -4.50 18.59
C LEU A 76 6.96 -4.14 17.22
N SER A 77 7.90 -4.94 16.73
CA SER A 77 8.53 -4.73 15.42
C SER A 77 7.51 -4.86 14.29
N ILE A 78 6.63 -5.86 14.37
CA ILE A 78 5.54 -6.04 13.41
C ILE A 78 4.61 -4.83 13.43
N GLY A 79 4.15 -4.40 14.60
CA GLY A 79 3.29 -3.23 14.76
C GLY A 79 3.93 -1.95 14.19
N LEU A 80 5.22 -1.73 14.41
CA LEU A 80 5.96 -0.60 13.84
C LEU A 80 6.01 -0.66 12.31
N ILE A 81 6.28 -1.83 11.72
CA ILE A 81 6.32 -2.01 10.26
C ILE A 81 4.95 -1.69 9.66
N TYR A 82 3.87 -2.24 10.20
CA TYR A 82 2.51 -1.93 9.73
C TYR A 82 2.15 -0.46 9.92
N GLY A 83 2.53 0.15 11.05
CA GLY A 83 2.31 1.57 11.31
C GLY A 83 3.02 2.46 10.29
N VAL A 84 4.30 2.22 10.03
CA VAL A 84 5.09 2.95 9.04
C VAL A 84 4.55 2.72 7.63
N ALA A 85 4.22 1.49 7.26
CA ALA A 85 3.64 1.18 5.95
C ALA A 85 2.30 1.91 5.73
N THR A 86 1.43 1.95 6.75
CA THR A 86 0.16 2.68 6.70
C THR A 86 0.39 4.17 6.50
N LEU A 87 1.33 4.75 7.25
CA LEU A 87 1.71 6.15 7.13
C LEU A 87 2.20 6.46 5.70
N LEU A 88 3.07 5.62 5.15
CA LEU A 88 3.61 5.79 3.80
C LEU A 88 2.53 5.69 2.72
N ILE A 89 1.62 4.72 2.83
CA ILE A 89 0.48 4.59 1.91
C ILE A 89 -0.40 5.85 1.98
N TYR A 90 -0.67 6.34 3.19
CA TYR A 90 -1.48 7.53 3.39
C TYR A 90 -0.82 8.78 2.76
N LEU A 91 0.47 8.99 3.01
CA LEU A 91 1.25 10.09 2.42
C LEU A 91 1.32 9.99 0.88
N ALA A 92 1.57 8.78 0.37
CA ALA A 92 1.62 8.50 -1.06
C ALA A 92 0.25 8.69 -1.73
N THR A 93 -0.86 8.55 -1.00
CA THR A 93 -2.23 8.76 -1.50
C THR A 93 -2.64 10.22 -1.45
N ILE A 94 -2.22 10.98 -0.43
CA ILE A 94 -2.54 12.41 -0.30
C ILE A 94 -1.94 13.22 -1.46
N TYR A 95 -0.71 12.92 -1.86
CA TYR A 95 -0.04 13.66 -2.94
C TYR A 95 -0.82 13.65 -4.28
N PRO A 96 -1.21 12.49 -4.86
CA PRO A 96 -2.03 12.47 -6.07
C PRO A 96 -3.45 12.97 -5.82
N ALA A 97 -4.03 12.78 -4.63
CA ALA A 97 -5.37 13.29 -4.31
C ALA A 97 -5.43 14.82 -4.33
N THR A 98 -4.41 15.48 -3.77
CA THR A 98 -4.29 16.95 -3.81
C THR A 98 -3.99 17.46 -5.22
N GLN A 99 -3.14 16.79 -5.99
CA GLN A 99 -2.92 17.11 -7.40
C GLN A 99 -4.18 16.93 -8.26
N ALA A 100 -4.97 15.89 -8.02
CA ALA A 100 -6.24 15.64 -8.71
C ALA A 100 -7.33 16.67 -8.36
N ALA A 101 -7.38 17.12 -7.10
CA ALA A 101 -8.32 18.16 -6.67
C ALA A 101 -7.95 19.54 -7.24
N ARG A 102 -6.65 19.83 -7.41
CA ARG A 102 -6.14 21.09 -7.96
C ARG A 102 -6.14 21.15 -9.49
N LEU A 103 -6.32 20.02 -10.18
CA LEU A 103 -6.45 19.97 -11.64
C LEU A 103 -7.60 20.88 -12.08
N ASN A 104 -7.21 22.03 -12.65
CA ASN A 104 -8.11 23.11 -12.98
C ASN A 104 -8.93 22.70 -14.20
N THR A 105 -10.26 22.78 -14.08
CA THR A 105 -11.23 22.28 -15.08
C THR A 105 -10.99 22.82 -16.49
N ILE A 106 -10.29 23.95 -16.61
CA ILE A 106 -10.00 24.64 -17.87
C ILE A 106 -8.89 23.93 -18.68
N GLU A 107 -7.90 23.31 -18.05
CA GLU A 107 -6.84 22.56 -18.77
C GLU A 107 -7.32 21.18 -19.21
N ALA A 108 -8.21 20.55 -18.44
CA ALA A 108 -8.73 19.21 -18.73
C ALA A 108 -9.70 19.13 -19.94
N ILE A 109 -10.20 20.28 -20.41
CA ILE A 109 -11.12 20.39 -21.57
C ILE A 109 -10.36 20.84 -22.83
N ARG A 110 -9.15 21.39 -22.69
CA ARG A 110 -8.35 21.91 -23.80
C ARG A 110 -7.42 20.86 -24.45
N GLU A 111 -7.29 19.68 -23.84
CA GLU A 111 -6.75 18.43 -24.43
C GLU A 111 -7.88 17.46 -24.80
#